data_AF-A0A133Y5D7-F1
#
_entry.id   AF-A0A133Y5D7-F1
#
_cell.length_a   1.000
_cell.length_b   1.000
_cell.length_c   1.000
_cell.angle_alpha   90.00
_cell.angle_beta   90.00
_cell.angle_gamma   90.00
#
_symmetry.space_group_name_H-M   'P 1'
#
loop_
_entity.id
_entity.type
_entity.pdbx_description
1 polymer ?
#
loop_
_entity_poly.entity_id
_entity_poly.type
_entity_poly.pdbx_seq_one_letter_code
_entity_poly.pdbx_strand_id
1 'polypeptide(L)' 'DAYNETGMQGVSYTTGVPAMAGAMMFFKGLWKKPGVWNVEDFNPDPFLEVIGKQGLPWHEEFDGDLEL' A
#
# COMPACT_ATOMS: atom_id res chain seq x y z
N ASP A 1 6.93 -8.94 -13.74
CA ASP A 1 5.51 -8.55 -13.65
C ASP A 1 5.27 -7.06 -13.87
N ALA A 2 5.81 -6.15 -13.04
CA ALA A 2 5.61 -4.69 -13.19
C ALA A 2 5.76 -4.12 -14.63
N TYR A 3 6.84 -4.45 -15.35
CA TYR A 3 7.04 -3.97 -16.73
C TYR A 3 6.03 -4.56 -17.72
N ASN A 4 5.69 -5.85 -17.58
CA ASN A 4 4.73 -6.51 -18.46
C ASN A 4 3.29 -6.01 -18.23
N GLU A 5 2.95 -5.64 -16.99
CA GLU A 5 1.63 -5.14 -16.62
C GLU A 5 1.43 -3.67 -16.97
N THR A 6 2.43 -2.83 -16.68
CA THR A 6 2.28 -1.35 -16.72
C THR A 6 3.29 -0.63 -17.61
N GLY A 7 4.25 -1.36 -18.20
CA GLY A 7 5.36 -0.76 -18.95
C GLY A 7 6.41 -0.07 -18.08
N MET A 8 6.31 -0.18 -16.74
CA MET A 8 7.16 0.54 -15.79
C MET A 8 8.05 -0.40 -14.96
N GLN A 9 9.17 0.14 -14.49
CA GLN A 9 10.09 -0.57 -13.60
C GLN A 9 9.56 -0.62 -12.15
N GLY A 10 10.13 -1.53 -11.36
CA GLY A 10 9.66 -1.86 -10.01
C GLY A 10 9.50 -0.66 -9.07
N VAL A 11 10.46 0.27 -9.02
CA VAL A 11 10.41 1.44 -8.12
C VAL A 11 9.22 2.36 -8.43
N SER A 12 8.88 2.54 -9.70
CA SER A 12 7.70 3.30 -10.13
C SER A 12 6.42 2.56 -9.77
N TYR A 13 6.40 1.25 -9.96
CA TYR A 13 5.27 0.40 -9.63
C TYR A 13 4.99 0.35 -8.13
N THR A 14 6.01 0.12 -7.31
CA THR A 14 5.91 0.09 -5.84
C THR A 14 5.55 1.44 -5.23
N THR A 15 5.75 2.54 -5.96
CA THR A 15 5.30 3.89 -5.52
C THR A 15 3.89 4.19 -6.03
N GLY A 16 3.58 3.81 -7.27
CA GLY A 16 2.30 4.10 -7.92
C GLY A 16 1.13 3.32 -7.33
N VAL A 17 1.32 2.04 -7.01
CA VAL A 17 0.27 1.21 -6.42
C VAL A 17 -0.21 1.75 -5.06
N PRO A 18 0.67 2.08 -4.09
CA PRO A 18 0.25 2.73 -2.85
C PRO A 18 -0.43 4.09 -3.04
N ALA A 19 0.02 4.90 -4.01
CA ALA A 19 -0.62 6.19 -4.31
C ALA A 19 -2.07 6.00 -4.77
N MET A 20 -2.31 5.01 -5.64
CA MET A 20 -3.65 4.63 -6.07
C MET A 20 -4.50 4.09 -4.91
N ALA A 21 -3.93 3.21 -4.08
CA ALA A 21 -4.61 2.67 -2.91
C ALA A 21 -5.02 3.77 -1.91
N GLY A 22 -4.15 4.75 -1.65
CA GLY A 22 -4.46 5.89 -0.79
C GLY A 22 -5.57 6.77 -1.35
N ALA A 23 -5.56 7.03 -2.66
CA ALA A 23 -6.66 7.72 -3.33
C ALA A 23 -7.99 6.95 -3.18
N MET A 24 -7.95 5.62 -3.30
CA MET A 24 -9.11 4.76 -3.08
C MET A 24 -9.65 4.86 -1.64
N MET A 25 -8.76 4.87 -0.62
CA MET A 25 -9.17 5.05 0.78
C MET A 25 -9.89 6.38 1.01
N PHE A 26 -9.40 7.45 0.37
CA PHE A 26 -10.04 8.76 0.41
C PHE A 26 -11.43 8.75 -0.24
N PHE A 27 -11.56 8.22 -1.47
CA PHE A 27 -12.85 8.16 -2.17
C PHE A 27 -13.88 7.26 -1.50
N LYS A 28 -13.44 6.19 -0.81
CA LYS A 28 -14.31 5.34 0.02
C LYS A 28 -14.71 6.00 1.35
N GLY A 29 -14.12 7.14 1.69
CA GLY A 29 -14.37 7.84 2.94
C GLY A 29 -13.66 7.24 4.17
N LEU A 30 -12.81 6.23 3.98
CA LEU A 30 -12.07 5.57 5.06
C LEU A 30 -10.96 6.47 5.62
N TRP A 31 -10.36 7.29 4.75
CA TRP A 31 -9.35 8.30 5.12
C TRP A 31 -9.92 9.72 5.02
N LYS A 32 -11.15 9.93 5.52
CA LYS A 32 -11.82 11.23 5.48
C LYS A 32 -11.85 11.88 6.86
N LYS A 33 -10.91 12.79 7.12
CA LYS A 33 -10.80 13.55 8.36
C LYS A 33 -10.31 14.98 8.06
N PRO A 34 -10.85 16.03 8.70
CA PRO A 34 -10.34 17.40 8.52
C PRO A 34 -8.88 17.52 8.99
N GLY A 35 -8.03 18.22 8.24
CA GLY A 35 -6.62 18.44 8.59
C GLY A 35 -5.64 17.78 7.62
N VAL A 36 -4.37 17.74 8.02
CA VAL A 36 -3.28 17.05 7.31
C VAL A 36 -2.90 15.84 8.16
N TRP A 37 -2.79 14.68 7.53
CA TRP A 37 -2.63 13.39 8.21
C TRP A 37 -1.59 12.57 7.47
N ASN A 38 -0.82 11.79 8.23
CA ASN A 38 0.09 10.79 7.69
C ASN A 38 -0.64 9.44 7.54
N VAL A 39 -0.03 8.48 6.85
CA VAL A 39 -0.68 7.19 6.53
C VAL A 39 -0.90 6.37 7.79
N GLU A 40 0.03 6.41 8.74
CA GLU A 40 0.00 5.73 10.03
C GLU A 40 -1.09 6.26 10.99
N ASP A 41 -1.71 7.40 10.69
CA ASP A 41 -2.83 7.94 11.48
C ASP A 41 -4.17 7.23 11.20
N PHE A 42 -4.22 6.34 10.20
CA PHE A 42 -5.43 5.63 9.78
C PHE A 42 -5.35 4.13 10.05
N ASN A 43 -6.50 3.45 10.06
CA ASN A 43 -6.53 1.99 10.09
C ASN A 43 -5.81 1.42 8.84
N PRO A 44 -4.72 0.64 9.01
CA PRO A 44 -3.95 0.10 7.90
C PRO A 44 -4.64 -1.06 7.17
N ASP A 45 -5.54 -1.81 7.81
CA ASP A 45 -6.06 -3.07 7.25
C ASP A 45 -6.67 -2.91 5.84
N PRO A 46 -7.58 -1.93 5.59
CA PRO A 46 -8.20 -1.79 4.26
C PRO A 46 -7.20 -1.36 3.18
N PHE A 47 -6.14 -0.66 3.57
CA PHE A 47 -5.10 -0.19 2.67
C PHE A 47 -4.16 -1.34 2.29
N LEU A 48 -3.69 -2.11 3.28
CA LEU A 48 -2.85 -3.27 3.08
C LEU A 48 -3.56 -4.37 2.28
N GLU A 49 -4.87 -4.55 2.49
CA GLU A 49 -5.68 -5.47 1.66
C GLU A 49 -5.68 -5.07 0.19
N VAL A 50 -5.84 -3.77 -0.12
CA VAL A 50 -5.83 -3.27 -1.49
C VAL A 50 -4.45 -3.41 -2.12
N ILE A 51 -3.39 -3.04 -1.41
CA ILE A 51 -2.00 -3.18 -1.89
C ILE A 51 -1.69 -4.64 -2.25
N GLY A 52 -2.05 -5.58 -1.37
CA GLY A 52 -1.89 -7.02 -1.63
C GLY A 52 -2.62 -7.48 -2.90
N LYS A 53 -3.86 -7.03 -3.10
CA LYS A 53 -4.68 -7.36 -4.28
C LYS A 53 -4.20 -6.70 -5.58
N GLN A 54 -3.50 -5.57 -5.49
CA GLN A 54 -3.09 -4.75 -6.63
C GLN A 54 -1.62 -4.99 -7.03
N GLY A 55 -1.12 -6.20 -6.77
CA GLY A 55 0.18 -6.65 -7.25
C GLY A 55 1.35 -6.45 -6.28
N LEU A 56 1.09 -5.99 -5.06
CA LEU A 56 2.10 -5.87 -4.00
C LEU A 56 1.74 -6.79 -2.80
N PRO A 57 1.85 -8.12 -2.97
CA PRO A 57 1.61 -9.04 -1.87
C PRO A 57 2.59 -8.78 -0.72
N TRP A 58 2.07 -8.83 0.51
CA TRP A 58 2.83 -8.69 1.74
C TRP A 58 2.59 -9.90 2.63
N HIS A 59 3.49 -10.11 3.58
CA HIS A 59 3.37 -11.14 4.60
C HIS A 59 3.97 -10.62 5.90
N GLU A 60 3.49 -11.16 7.02
CA GLU A 60 4.05 -10.94 8.33
C GLU A 60 4.91 -12.14 8.70
N GLU A 61 6.09 -11.88 9.24
CA GLU A 61 6.95 -12.88 9.84
C GLU A 61 7.03 -12.58 11.33
N PHE A 62 6.67 -13.57 12.15
CA PHE A 62 6.72 -13.49 13.60
C PHE A 62 7.91 -14.30 14.10
N ASP A 63 8.59 -13.79 15.13
CA ASP A 63 9.74 -14.44 15.77
C ASP A 63 10.91 -14.73 14.81
N GLY A 64 11.06 -13.93 13.75
CA GLY A 64 12.22 -14.00 12.84
C GLY A 64 13.52 -13.61 13.56
N ASP A 65 14.59 -14.37 13.32
CA ASP A 65 15.91 -14.04 13.86
C ASP A 65 16.49 -12.84 13.11
N LEU A 66 16.58 -11.70 13.80
CA LEU A 66 17.01 -10.42 13.23
C LEU A 66 18.54 -10.27 13.12
N GLU A 67 19.30 -11.21 13.70
CA GLU A 67 20.76 -11.11 13.88
C GLU A 67 21.54 -12.11 13.00
N LEU A 68 20.94 -12.60 11.92
CA LEU A 68 21.55 -13.50 10.92
C LEU A 68 22.62 -12.83 10.05
#